data_AF-A0A2N3BDX0-F1
#
_entry.id   AF-A0A2N3BDX0-F1
#
_cell.length_a   1.000
_cell.length_b   1.000
_cell.length_c   1.000
_cell.angle_alpha   90.00
_cell.angle_beta   90.00
_cell.angle_gamma   90.00
#
_symmetry.space_group_name_H-M   'P 1'
#
loop_
_entity.id
_entity.type
_entity.pdbx_description
1 polymer ?
#
loop_
_entity_poly.entity_id
_entity_poly.type
_entity_poly.pdbx_seq_one_letter_code
_entity_poly.pdbx_strand_id
1 'polypeptide(L)'
;MSLHPRVEALVAAHAAADAVMRDLPLYNPALTIEAHGFLPLAEGMLLGVLITPWFMNLVLLPEVAEPLDPARYGAARSVALPAGERVFRYAGDAAQGAFWTASLHSPMAVFRSQPQARAEARLRLAEALTPPSSEADTVACPSRRAFFGGKATARGKG
;
A
#
# COMPACT_ATOMS: atom_id res chain seq x y z
N MET A 1 15.75 -11.97 12.56
CA MET A 1 14.46 -12.53 12.12
C MET A 1 14.63 -12.88 10.66
N SER A 2 14.55 -14.17 10.30
CA SER A 2 14.63 -14.60 8.91
C SER A 2 13.36 -14.17 8.17
N LEU A 3 13.48 -13.84 6.89
CA LEU A 3 12.33 -13.54 6.05
C LEU A 3 11.55 -14.83 5.78
N HIS A 4 10.26 -14.70 5.46
CA HIS A 4 9.47 -15.85 5.04
C HIS A 4 10.06 -16.42 3.73
N PRO A 5 10.17 -17.75 3.52
CA PRO A 5 10.82 -18.33 2.34
C PRO A 5 10.26 -17.85 1.00
N ARG A 6 8.95 -17.58 0.96
CA ARG A 6 8.29 -16.98 -0.21
C ARG A 6 8.80 -15.58 -0.54
N VAL A 7 9.08 -14.77 0.48
CA VAL A 7 9.60 -13.41 0.32
C VAL A 7 11.05 -13.45 -0.18
N GLU A 8 11.83 -14.41 0.33
CA GLU A 8 13.19 -14.65 -0.17
C GLU A 8 13.17 -15.08 -1.65
N ALA A 9 12.27 -15.98 -2.04
CA ALA A 9 12.09 -16.38 -3.43
C ALA A 9 11.66 -15.21 -4.33
N LEU A 10 10.77 -14.34 -3.85
CA LEU A 10 10.35 -13.12 -4.55
C LEU A 10 11.54 -12.20 -4.83
N VAL A 11 12.39 -11.96 -3.81
CA VAL A 11 13.60 -11.13 -3.96
C VAL A 11 14.58 -11.79 -4.93
N ALA A 12 14.81 -13.09 -4.80
CA ALA A 12 15.74 -13.83 -5.65
C ALA A 12 15.32 -13.82 -7.12
N ALA A 13 14.03 -13.99 -7.42
CA ALA A 13 13.51 -13.95 -8.78
C ALA A 13 13.70 -12.57 -9.43
N HIS A 14 13.45 -11.49 -8.69
CA HIS A 14 13.70 -10.14 -9.19
C HIS A 14 15.19 -9.84 -9.33
N ALA A 15 16.03 -10.36 -8.43
CA ALA A 15 17.49 -10.22 -8.53
C ALA A 15 18.05 -10.91 -9.78
N ALA A 16 17.49 -12.05 -10.18
CA ALA A 16 17.87 -12.71 -11.42
C ALA A 16 17.55 -11.86 -12.68
N ALA A 17 16.56 -10.98 -12.61
CA ALA A 17 16.21 -10.06 -13.69
C ALA A 17 17.06 -8.77 -13.72
N ASP A 18 17.83 -8.46 -12.66
CA ASP A 18 18.53 -7.17 -12.52
C ASP A 18 19.45 -6.84 -13.69
N ALA A 19 20.21 -7.84 -14.18
CA ALA A 19 21.14 -7.65 -15.29
C ALA A 19 20.43 -7.20 -16.57
N VAL A 20 19.27 -7.78 -16.88
CA VAL A 20 18.47 -7.41 -18.06
C VAL A 20 17.85 -6.03 -17.87
N MET A 21 17.42 -5.71 -16.65
CA MET A 21 16.76 -4.44 -16.36
C MET A 21 17.73 -3.26 -16.34
N ARG A 22 19.02 -3.50 -16.08
CA ARG A 22 20.06 -2.46 -15.99
C ARG A 22 20.22 -1.64 -17.26
N ASP A 23 19.92 -2.23 -18.41
CA ASP A 23 20.04 -1.57 -19.72
C ASP A 23 18.82 -0.70 -20.07
N LEU A 24 17.77 -0.71 -19.25
CA LEU A 24 16.57 0.07 -19.50
C LEU A 24 16.69 1.51 -18.96
N PRO A 25 16.15 2.53 -19.65
CA PRO A 25 16.22 3.94 -19.22
C PRO A 25 15.60 4.25 -17.86
N LEU A 26 14.74 3.35 -17.37
CA LEU A 26 14.00 3.48 -16.12
C LEU A 26 14.77 2.91 -14.91
N TYR A 27 15.93 2.28 -15.12
CA TYR A 27 16.75 1.70 -14.07
C TYR A 27 17.44 2.78 -13.22
N ASN A 28 17.28 2.68 -11.91
CA ASN A 28 17.91 3.56 -10.94
C ASN A 28 19.03 2.83 -10.17
N PRO A 29 20.32 3.06 -10.49
CA PRO A 29 21.44 2.37 -9.87
C PRO A 29 21.67 2.76 -8.39
N ALA A 30 20.99 3.79 -7.88
CA ALA A 30 21.07 4.17 -6.47
C ALA A 30 20.23 3.27 -5.54
N LEU A 31 19.46 2.35 -6.12
CA LEU A 31 18.54 1.47 -5.40
C LEU A 31 18.95 0.01 -5.54
N THR A 32 18.51 -0.80 -4.59
CA THR A 32 18.67 -2.25 -4.58
C THR A 32 17.32 -2.92 -4.45
N ILE A 33 17.23 -4.17 -4.90
CA ILE A 33 16.03 -4.98 -4.75
C ILE A 33 15.86 -5.31 -3.26
N GLU A 34 14.74 -4.91 -2.67
CA GLU A 34 14.45 -5.06 -1.24
C GLU A 34 12.97 -5.37 -1.01
N ALA A 35 12.68 -6.42 -0.25
CA ALA A 35 11.36 -6.69 0.30
C ALA A 35 11.20 -6.00 1.65
N HIS A 36 10.18 -5.16 1.79
CA HIS A 36 9.95 -4.33 2.96
C HIS A 36 8.60 -4.64 3.62
N GLY A 37 8.64 -4.92 4.92
CA GLY A 37 7.44 -4.96 5.78
C GLY A 37 6.43 -6.06 5.49
N PHE A 38 6.87 -7.19 4.90
CA PHE A 38 5.96 -8.31 4.64
C PHE A 38 5.35 -8.86 5.94
N LEU A 39 4.02 -8.88 6.00
CA LEU A 39 3.24 -9.38 7.12
C LEU A 39 2.07 -10.24 6.65
N PRO A 40 1.63 -11.22 7.46
CA PRO A 40 0.49 -12.06 7.11
C PRO A 40 -0.83 -11.28 7.15
N LEU A 41 -1.68 -11.56 6.17
CA LEU A 41 -3.08 -11.20 6.08
C LEU A 41 -3.96 -12.45 6.22
N ALA A 42 -5.28 -12.27 6.16
CA ALA A 42 -6.22 -13.37 6.06
C ALA A 42 -5.96 -14.23 4.80
N GLU A 43 -6.51 -15.45 4.78
CA GLU A 43 -6.45 -16.38 3.63
C GLU A 43 -5.03 -16.84 3.23
N GLY A 44 -4.05 -16.81 4.13
CA GLY A 44 -2.70 -17.32 3.86
C GLY A 44 -1.94 -16.46 2.84
N MET A 45 -2.13 -15.14 2.93
CA MET A 45 -1.48 -14.15 2.06
C MET A 45 -0.52 -13.31 2.87
N LEU A 46 0.62 -12.95 2.28
CA LEU A 46 1.55 -11.97 2.81
C LEU A 46 1.37 -10.65 2.05
N LEU A 47 1.32 -9.53 2.76
CA LEU A 47 1.33 -8.19 2.18
C LEU A 47 2.61 -7.47 2.55
N GLY A 48 3.30 -6.90 1.56
CA GLY A 48 4.47 -6.07 1.77
C GLY A 48 4.79 -5.24 0.55
N VAL A 49 5.89 -4.47 0.61
CA VAL A 49 6.34 -3.65 -0.51
C VAL A 49 7.61 -4.26 -1.11
N LEU A 50 7.65 -4.39 -2.42
CA LEU A 50 8.85 -4.72 -3.17
C LEU A 50 9.40 -3.44 -3.80
N ILE A 51 10.63 -3.10 -3.42
CA ILE A 51 11.42 -2.02 -4.01
C ILE A 51 12.35 -2.67 -5.03
N THR A 52 12.40 -2.13 -6.24
CA THR A 52 13.42 -2.47 -7.25
C THR A 52 14.02 -1.19 -7.82
N PRO A 53 15.14 -1.29 -8.56
CA PRO A 53 15.66 -0.16 -9.33
C PRO A 53 14.70 0.40 -10.38
N TRP A 54 13.64 -0.32 -10.75
CA TRP A 54 12.74 0.04 -11.86
C TRP A 54 11.29 0.29 -11.46
N PHE A 55 10.79 -0.27 -10.36
CA PHE A 55 9.47 0.04 -9.79
C PHE A 55 9.46 -0.10 -8.27
N MET A 56 8.39 0.40 -7.65
CA MET A 56 7.98 0.03 -6.30
C MET A 56 6.53 -0.44 -6.35
N ASN A 57 6.28 -1.65 -5.85
CA ASN A 57 4.96 -2.25 -5.86
C ASN A 57 4.57 -2.70 -4.45
N LEU A 58 3.30 -2.54 -4.10
CA LEU A 58 2.69 -3.34 -3.06
C LEU A 58 2.44 -4.74 -3.62
N VAL A 59 2.81 -5.76 -2.87
CA VAL A 59 2.77 -7.16 -3.28
C VAL A 59 1.89 -7.96 -2.32
N LEU A 60 0.93 -8.68 -2.88
CA LEU A 60 0.17 -9.71 -2.20
C LEU A 60 0.70 -11.08 -2.66
N LEU A 61 1.29 -11.81 -1.74
CA LEU A 61 2.07 -13.02 -2.01
C LEU A 61 1.47 -14.21 -1.24
N PRO A 62 1.00 -15.27 -1.91
CA PRO A 62 0.58 -16.49 -1.25
C PRO A 62 1.71 -17.08 -0.35
N GLU A 63 1.38 -17.42 0.89
CA GLU A 63 2.30 -18.07 1.85
C GLU A 63 2.76 -19.44 1.35
N VAL A 64 1.89 -20.13 0.61
CA VAL A 64 2.22 -21.36 -0.11
C VAL A 64 2.34 -21.02 -1.58
N ALA A 65 3.40 -21.49 -2.24
CA ALA A 65 3.62 -21.20 -3.65
C ALA A 65 2.47 -21.72 -4.51
N GLU A 66 1.89 -20.83 -5.31
CA GLU A 66 0.89 -21.18 -6.32
C GLU A 66 1.54 -21.24 -7.70
N PRO A 67 1.19 -22.22 -8.55
CA PRO A 67 1.68 -22.26 -9.91
C PRO A 67 1.22 -21.01 -10.69
N LEU A 68 2.10 -20.48 -11.52
CA LEU A 68 1.77 -19.41 -12.44
C LEU A 68 0.77 -19.92 -13.49
N ASP A 69 -0.30 -19.16 -13.69
CA ASP A 69 -1.23 -19.31 -14.82
C ASP A 69 -1.06 -18.11 -15.78
N PRO A 70 -0.36 -18.29 -16.90
CA PRO A 70 -0.13 -17.19 -17.85
C PRO A 70 -1.41 -16.58 -18.43
N ALA A 71 -2.52 -17.32 -18.49
CA ALA A 71 -3.78 -16.80 -19.01
C ALA A 71 -4.39 -15.72 -18.11
N ARG A 72 -3.93 -15.63 -16.85
CA ARG A 72 -4.42 -14.67 -15.86
C ARG A 72 -3.56 -13.42 -15.77
N TYR A 73 -2.43 -13.30 -16.48
CA TYR A 73 -1.58 -12.12 -16.40
C TYR A 73 -2.37 -10.81 -16.58
N GLY A 74 -2.20 -9.88 -15.63
CA GLY A 74 -2.90 -8.60 -15.63
C GLY A 74 -4.36 -8.64 -15.15
N ALA A 75 -4.91 -9.83 -14.86
CA ALA A 75 -6.23 -9.97 -14.24
C ALA A 75 -6.28 -9.20 -12.92
N ALA A 76 -7.41 -8.55 -12.65
CA ALA A 76 -7.62 -7.77 -11.44
C ALA A 76 -8.24 -8.62 -10.32
N ARG A 77 -7.81 -8.36 -9.08
CA ARG A 77 -8.47 -8.82 -7.84
C ARG A 77 -8.62 -7.63 -6.90
N SER A 78 -9.85 -7.34 -6.44
CA SER A 78 -10.06 -6.40 -5.34
C SER A 78 -9.78 -7.11 -4.02
N VAL A 79 -9.04 -6.45 -3.13
CA VAL A 79 -8.72 -6.95 -1.79
C VAL A 79 -9.07 -5.87 -0.79
N ALA A 80 -9.89 -6.24 0.19
CA ALA A 80 -10.21 -5.37 1.32
C ALA A 80 -8.99 -5.25 2.24
N LEU A 81 -8.40 -4.06 2.27
CA LEU A 81 -7.37 -3.70 3.24
C LEU A 81 -7.99 -2.80 4.32
N PRO A 82 -7.34 -2.62 5.48
CA PRO A 82 -7.87 -1.73 6.52
C PRO A 82 -8.19 -0.32 6.02
N ALA A 83 -7.38 0.22 5.11
CA ALA A 83 -7.58 1.53 4.52
C ALA A 83 -8.69 1.61 3.46
N GLY A 84 -9.26 0.48 3.06
CA GLY A 84 -10.23 0.36 1.99
C GLY A 84 -9.84 -0.69 0.95
N GLU A 85 -10.71 -0.85 -0.06
CA GLU A 85 -10.43 -1.77 -1.16
C GLU A 85 -9.25 -1.30 -2.01
N ARG A 86 -8.41 -2.26 -2.41
CA ARG A 86 -7.36 -2.04 -3.40
C ARG A 86 -7.36 -3.13 -4.46
N VAL A 87 -7.23 -2.70 -5.71
CA VAL A 87 -7.08 -3.58 -6.86
C VAL A 87 -5.62 -3.98 -7.02
N PHE A 88 -5.37 -5.29 -7.03
CA PHE A 88 -4.09 -5.88 -7.42
C PHE A 88 -4.21 -6.57 -8.78
N ARG A 89 -3.09 -6.65 -9.49
CA ARG A 89 -2.93 -7.26 -10.81
C ARG A 89 -2.14 -8.56 -10.69
N TYR A 90 -2.65 -9.62 -11.30
CA TYR A 90 -1.99 -10.92 -11.32
C TYR A 90 -0.65 -10.84 -12.04
N ALA A 91 0.37 -11.36 -11.37
CA ALA A 91 1.75 -11.39 -11.82
C ALA A 91 2.40 -12.69 -11.34
N GLY A 92 3.64 -12.91 -11.74
CA GLY A 92 4.34 -14.15 -11.43
C GLY A 92 5.45 -14.41 -12.41
N ASP A 93 6.26 -15.41 -12.08
CA ASP A 93 7.17 -16.05 -13.00
C ASP A 93 7.27 -17.55 -12.63
N ALA A 94 7.92 -18.33 -13.49
CA ALA A 94 8.03 -19.77 -13.29
C ALA A 94 8.89 -20.17 -12.08
N ALA A 95 9.81 -19.30 -11.62
CA ALA A 95 10.73 -19.61 -10.53
C ALA A 95 10.07 -19.38 -9.16
N GLN A 96 9.33 -18.28 -9.01
CA GLN A 96 8.67 -17.96 -7.74
C GLN A 96 7.20 -18.34 -7.69
N GLY A 97 6.53 -18.57 -8.83
CA GLY A 97 5.09 -18.79 -8.90
C GLY A 97 4.27 -17.50 -8.93
N ALA A 98 2.97 -17.64 -8.69
CA ALA A 98 2.00 -16.54 -8.78
C ALA A 98 2.06 -15.59 -7.57
N PHE A 99 1.81 -14.31 -7.84
CA PHE A 99 1.57 -13.27 -6.85
C PHE A 99 0.72 -12.15 -7.46
N TRP A 100 0.40 -11.13 -6.68
CA TRP A 100 -0.35 -9.98 -7.17
C TRP A 100 0.33 -8.68 -6.80
N THR A 101 0.21 -7.68 -7.66
CA THR A 101 0.88 -6.38 -7.49
C THR A 101 -0.08 -5.21 -7.63
N ALA A 102 0.15 -4.16 -6.85
CA ALA A 102 -0.41 -2.85 -7.07
C ALA A 102 0.76 -1.86 -7.17
N SER A 103 0.87 -1.13 -8.29
CA SER A 103 1.97 -0.21 -8.49
C SER A 103 1.87 0.97 -7.53
N LEU A 104 2.98 1.30 -6.87
CA LEU A 104 3.11 2.47 -6.00
C LEU A 104 3.90 3.55 -6.71
N HIS A 105 5.02 3.19 -7.34
CA HIS A 105 5.86 4.10 -8.12
C HIS A 105 6.48 3.43 -9.33
N SER A 106 6.42 4.13 -10.45
CA SER A 106 7.20 3.87 -11.66
C SER A 106 7.18 5.14 -12.52
N PRO A 107 8.33 5.67 -12.95
CA PRO A 107 9.70 5.17 -12.75
C PRO A 107 10.28 5.51 -11.37
N MET A 108 11.39 4.86 -11.00
CA MET A 108 12.05 5.03 -9.68
C MET A 108 13.06 6.18 -9.59
N ALA A 109 13.19 7.00 -10.64
CA ALA A 109 14.18 8.08 -10.73
C ALA A 109 14.02 9.19 -9.67
N VAL A 110 12.84 9.29 -9.03
CA VAL A 110 12.56 10.25 -7.95
C VAL A 110 13.35 9.94 -6.67
N PHE A 111 13.75 8.68 -6.47
CA PHE A 111 14.48 8.25 -5.27
C PHE A 111 15.99 8.39 -5.50
N ARG A 112 16.66 9.14 -4.63
CA ARG A 112 18.12 9.37 -4.68
C ARG A 112 18.92 8.36 -3.87
N SER A 113 18.27 7.59 -3.02
CA SER A 113 18.92 6.62 -2.15
C SER A 113 17.96 5.54 -1.65
N GLN A 114 18.50 4.38 -1.29
CA GLN A 114 17.73 3.29 -0.68
C GLN A 114 16.97 3.71 0.60
N PRO A 115 17.53 4.49 1.54
CA PRO A 115 16.77 4.97 2.70
C PRO A 115 15.54 5.80 2.34
N GLN A 116 15.61 6.62 1.28
CA GLN A 116 14.46 7.39 0.80
C GLN A 116 13.36 6.47 0.24
N ALA A 117 13.74 5.49 -0.60
CA ALA A 117 12.80 4.50 -1.12
C ALA A 117 12.18 3.65 0.01
N ARG A 118 12.95 3.28 1.03
CA ARG A 118 12.46 2.56 2.21
C ARG A 118 11.48 3.40 3.03
N ALA A 119 11.77 4.69 3.22
CA ALA A 119 10.87 5.60 3.93
C ALA A 119 9.51 5.69 3.23
N GLU A 120 9.52 5.77 1.90
CA GLU A 120 8.31 5.77 1.08
C GLU A 120 7.58 4.43 1.13
N ALA A 121 8.29 3.31 1.00
CA ALA A 121 7.70 1.98 1.11
C ALA A 121 7.00 1.78 2.46
N ARG A 122 7.63 2.22 3.55
CA ARG A 122 7.04 2.22 4.89
C ARG A 122 5.77 3.07 4.95
N LEU A 123 5.80 4.28 4.37
CA LEU A 123 4.65 5.17 4.35
C LEU A 123 3.47 4.55 3.57
N ARG A 124 3.71 4.05 2.36
CA ARG A 124 2.67 3.41 1.53
C ARG A 124 2.09 2.15 2.14
N LEU A 125 2.92 1.36 2.84
CA LEU A 125 2.45 0.19 3.57
C LEU A 125 1.63 0.59 4.80
N ALA A 126 2.04 1.64 5.53
CA ALA A 126 1.25 2.15 6.65
C ALA A 126 -0.11 2.70 6.17
N GLU A 127 -0.13 3.47 5.08
CA GLU A 127 -1.36 3.94 4.42
C GLU A 127 -2.26 2.79 3.97
N ALA A 128 -1.70 1.64 3.57
CA ALA A 128 -2.46 0.44 3.23
C ALA A 128 -3.22 -0.16 4.42
N LEU A 129 -2.61 -0.08 5.60
CA LEU A 129 -2.97 -0.85 6.78
C LEU A 129 -3.64 0.00 7.87
N THR A 130 -3.70 1.31 7.67
CA THR A 130 -4.34 2.24 8.60
C THR A 130 -5.74 2.54 8.08
N PRO A 131 -6.81 2.19 8.80
CA PRO A 131 -8.15 2.59 8.40
C PRO A 131 -8.23 4.12 8.32
N PRO A 132 -8.99 4.70 7.39
CA PRO A 132 -9.25 6.12 7.40
C PRO A 132 -9.79 6.47 8.78
N SER A 133 -9.10 7.37 9.48
CA SER A 133 -9.65 7.89 10.73
C SER A 133 -10.98 8.54 10.37
N SER A 134 -12.06 7.99 10.89
CA SER A 134 -13.34 8.69 10.84
C SER A 134 -13.15 9.92 11.72
N GLU A 135 -12.70 11.03 11.14
CA GLU A 135 -13.06 12.36 11.62
C GLU A 135 -14.57 12.52 11.35
N ALA A 136 -15.36 11.71 12.06
CA ALA A 136 -16.74 12.02 12.31
C ALA A 136 -16.74 13.31 13.13
N ASP A 137 -17.33 14.35 12.55
CA ASP A 137 -18.35 15.14 13.22
C ASP A 137 -18.06 15.49 14.68
N THR A 138 -17.19 16.48 14.90
CA THR A 138 -17.42 17.46 15.96
C THR A 138 -16.82 18.83 15.59
N VAL A 139 -17.31 19.44 14.50
CA VAL A 139 -17.73 20.84 14.69
C VAL A 139 -19.05 20.76 15.44
N ALA A 140 -18.95 20.42 16.72
CA ALA A 140 -19.98 20.77 17.66
C ALA A 140 -20.09 22.29 17.57
N CYS A 141 -21.13 22.79 16.89
CA CYS A 141 -21.62 24.14 17.13
C CYS A 141 -21.65 24.31 18.64
N PRO A 142 -20.85 25.20 19.24
CA PRO A 142 -21.09 25.57 20.60
C PRO A 142 -22.36 26.42 20.56
N SER A 143 -23.53 25.79 20.65
CA SER A 143 -24.71 26.41 21.23
C SER A 143 -24.46 26.60 22.74
N ARG A 144 -23.44 27.38 23.07
CA ARG A 144 -23.16 27.87 24.42
C ARG A 144 -23.76 29.26 24.57
N ARG A 145 -25.08 29.25 24.80
CA ARG A 145 -25.75 29.95 25.91
C ARG A 145 -25.11 31.28 26.38
N ALA A 146 -25.79 32.39 26.11
CA ALA A 146 -25.91 33.53 27.03
C ALA A 146 -27.40 33.93 27.01
N PHE A 147 -28.24 33.48 27.95
CA PHE A 147 -28.42 33.89 29.35
C PHE A 147 -29.09 35.28 29.50
N PHE A 148 -30.37 35.24 29.92
CA PHE A 148 -31.17 36.22 30.67
C PHE A 148 -31.28 37.69 30.18
N GLY A 149 -32.52 38.11 29.90
CA GLY A 149 -32.93 39.50 30.10
C GLY A 149 -34.18 39.93 29.32
N GLY A 150 -35.33 40.01 29.99
CA GLY A 150 -36.45 40.85 29.54
C GLY A 150 -37.81 40.17 29.39
N LYS A 151 -38.52 39.96 30.50
CA LYS A 151 -39.99 40.05 30.48
C LYS A 151 -40.36 41.54 30.51
N ALA A 152 -41.10 42.01 29.52
CA ALA A 152 -41.96 43.17 29.67
C ALA A 152 -43.29 42.88 28.97
N THR A 153 -44.29 42.60 29.80
CA THR A 153 -45.71 42.60 29.47
C THR A 153 -46.18 44.01 29.14
N ALA A 154 -46.95 44.18 28.06
CA ALA A 154 -47.99 45.20 28.00
C ALA A 154 -49.16 44.71 27.14
N ARG A 155 -50.25 44.37 27.82
CA ARG A 155 -51.60 44.19 27.30
C ARG A 155 -52.43 45.36 27.83
N GLY A 156 -53.12 46.09 26.96
CA GLY A 156 -54.14 47.09 27.29
C GLY A 156 -54.31 48.07 26.13
N LYS A 157 -55.29 47.84 25.23
CA LYS A 157 -56.68 48.35 25.26
C LYS A 157 -56.78 49.88 25.22
N GLY A 158 -57.26 50.36 24.07
CA GLY A 158 -57.88 51.65 23.80
C GLY A 158 -58.55 51.51 22.44
#